data_AF-K0VBK2-F1
#
_entry.id   AF-K0VBK2-F1
#
_cell.length_a   1.000
_cell.length_b   1.000
_cell.length_c   1.000
_cell.angle_alpha   90.00
_cell.angle_beta   90.00
_cell.angle_gamma   90.00
#
_symmetry.space_group_name_H-M   'P 1'
#
loop_
_entity.id
_entity.type
_entity.pdbx_description
1 polymer ?
#
loop_
_entity_poly.entity_id
_entity_poly.type
_entity_poly.pdbx_seq_one_letter_code
_entity_poly.pdbx_strand_id
1 'polypeptide(L)'
;GAILILAVIALAIFGFTTFGARIVTERIASTLSNRDMTITVREPEGLLTGGLRAAEISLSDTRGIFAEIHGIAIDWNPLALLTGTFHAKRFEIAAIDVLRKPVRTLPSRPGAENSGGFSLPIKVDVDRIELPDIELAAPFAGRAFTLAAQGNLSANSNGGEAVVNVSRHEVPDARLTADIAYRPAENRLRLKAELSEPKGG
;
A
#
# COMPACT_ATOMS: atom_id res chain seq x y z
N GLY A 1 -13.02 -37.29 3.45
CA GLY A 1 -13.04 -37.26 1.98
C GLY A 1 -13.69 -36.00 1.45
N ALA A 2 -15.03 -35.95 1.42
CA ALA A 2 -15.79 -34.86 0.81
C ALA A 2 -15.51 -33.45 1.38
N ILE A 3 -15.34 -33.32 2.69
CA ILE A 3 -15.05 -32.01 3.33
C ILE A 3 -13.68 -31.46 2.90
N LEU A 4 -12.67 -32.32 2.78
CA LEU A 4 -11.34 -31.92 2.28
C LEU A 4 -11.40 -31.53 0.80
N ILE A 5 -12.18 -32.26 -0.01
CA ILE A 5 -12.36 -31.95 -1.43
C ILE A 5 -13.10 -30.61 -1.61
N LEU A 6 -14.16 -30.37 -0.84
CA LEU A 6 -14.89 -29.10 -0.84
C LEU A 6 -14.05 -27.95 -0.32
N ALA A 7 -13.21 -28.17 0.69
CA ALA A 7 -12.27 -27.17 1.17
C ALA A 7 -11.20 -26.85 0.12
N VAL A 8 -10.67 -27.85 -0.59
CA VAL A 8 -9.70 -27.65 -1.69
C VAL A 8 -10.36 -26.92 -2.86
N ILE A 9 -11.61 -27.24 -3.21
CA ILE A 9 -12.35 -26.54 -4.27
C ILE A 9 -12.68 -25.10 -3.85
N ALA A 10 -13.07 -24.86 -2.60
CA ALA A 10 -13.26 -23.52 -2.08
C ALA A 10 -11.95 -22.73 -2.08
N LEU A 11 -10.84 -23.34 -1.64
CA LEU A 11 -9.53 -22.70 -1.66
C LEU A 11 -9.05 -22.46 -3.10
N ALA A 12 -9.40 -23.33 -4.05
CA ALA A 12 -9.19 -23.14 -5.48
C ALA A 12 -9.93 -21.90 -5.99
N ILE A 13 -11.25 -21.81 -5.72
CA ILE A 13 -12.12 -20.72 -6.20
C ILE A 13 -11.80 -19.40 -5.50
N PHE A 14 -11.76 -19.35 -4.18
CA PHE A 14 -11.51 -18.12 -3.42
C PHE A 14 -10.05 -17.71 -3.41
N GLY A 15 -9.16 -18.66 -3.63
CA GLY A 15 -7.74 -18.42 -3.53
C GLY A 15 -7.08 -18.07 -4.84
N PHE A 16 -7.38 -18.80 -5.91
CA PHE A 16 -6.61 -18.74 -7.15
C PHE A 16 -7.37 -18.06 -8.29
N THR A 17 -8.57 -17.51 -8.04
CA THR A 17 -9.38 -16.85 -9.07
C THR A 17 -9.64 -15.37 -8.79
N THR A 18 -9.94 -14.64 -9.86
CA THR A 18 -10.35 -13.23 -9.86
C THR A 18 -11.56 -12.96 -8.95
N PHE A 19 -12.47 -13.93 -8.81
CA PHE A 19 -13.64 -13.81 -7.95
C PHE A 19 -13.27 -13.75 -6.46
N GLY A 20 -12.35 -14.62 -6.03
CA GLY A 20 -11.84 -14.63 -4.67
C GLY A 20 -11.03 -13.39 -4.30
N ALA A 21 -10.16 -12.96 -5.21
CA ALA A 21 -9.40 -11.72 -5.08
C ALA A 21 -10.32 -10.50 -4.97
N ARG A 22 -11.40 -10.44 -5.77
CA ARG A 22 -12.40 -9.38 -5.70
C ARG A 22 -13.10 -9.29 -4.34
N ILE A 23 -13.52 -10.40 -3.75
CA ILE A 23 -14.19 -10.41 -2.42
C ILE A 23 -13.27 -9.91 -1.30
N VAL A 24 -12.00 -10.33 -1.33
CA VAL A 24 -11.00 -9.89 -0.34
C VAL A 24 -10.75 -8.39 -0.50
N THR A 25 -10.58 -7.93 -1.74
CA THR A 25 -10.35 -6.52 -2.03
C THR A 25 -11.56 -5.66 -1.70
N GLU A 26 -12.79 -6.10 -1.98
CA GLU A 26 -14.02 -5.38 -1.60
C GLU A 26 -14.14 -5.26 -0.07
N ARG A 27 -13.76 -6.29 0.70
CA ARG A 27 -13.74 -6.22 2.17
C ARG A 27 -12.67 -5.28 2.70
N ILE A 28 -11.45 -5.35 2.18
CA ILE A 28 -10.36 -4.43 2.55
C ILE A 28 -10.74 -3.00 2.19
N ALA A 29 -11.23 -2.79 0.97
CA ALA A 29 -11.74 -1.51 0.50
C ALA A 29 -12.83 -1.00 1.43
N SER A 30 -13.84 -1.80 1.79
CA SER A 30 -14.92 -1.37 2.71
C SER A 30 -14.44 -1.06 4.14
N THR A 31 -13.34 -1.68 4.57
CA THR A 31 -12.76 -1.47 5.91
C THR A 31 -11.86 -0.24 5.96
N LEU A 32 -11.15 0.04 4.86
CA LEU A 32 -10.31 1.23 4.68
C LEU A 32 -11.10 2.45 4.17
N SER A 33 -12.28 2.22 3.58
CA SER A 33 -13.19 3.25 3.13
C SER A 33 -13.91 3.86 4.33
N ASN A 34 -13.61 5.13 4.61
CA ASN A 34 -14.44 5.95 5.47
C ASN A 34 -15.56 6.59 4.63
N ARG A 35 -16.57 7.23 5.25
CA ARG A 35 -17.68 7.86 4.50
C ARG A 35 -17.23 8.86 3.42
N ASP A 36 -16.00 9.38 3.51
CA ASP A 36 -15.42 10.35 2.57
C ASP A 36 -14.47 9.74 1.53
N MET A 37 -14.13 8.44 1.58
CA MET A 37 -13.14 7.85 0.67
C MET A 37 -13.62 6.49 0.16
N THR A 38 -13.63 6.33 -1.16
CA THR A 38 -13.97 5.09 -1.85
C THR A 38 -12.74 4.57 -2.60
N ILE A 39 -12.44 3.29 -2.43
CA ILE A 39 -11.37 2.59 -3.14
C ILE A 39 -12.02 1.59 -4.09
N THR A 40 -11.75 1.70 -5.38
CA THR A 40 -12.21 0.75 -6.40
C THR A 40 -11.01 0.02 -6.96
N VAL A 41 -11.11 -1.30 -7.10
CA VAL A 41 -10.04 -2.13 -7.69
C VAL A 41 -10.59 -2.88 -8.90
N ARG A 42 -9.87 -2.79 -10.02
CA ARG A 42 -10.22 -3.47 -11.27
C ARG A 42 -9.27 -4.63 -11.52
N GLU A 43 -9.86 -5.72 -12.04
CA GLU A 43 -9.16 -6.92 -12.49
C GLU A 43 -8.15 -7.48 -11.46
N PRO A 44 -8.55 -7.74 -10.21
CA PRO A 44 -7.66 -8.36 -9.24
C PRO A 44 -7.47 -9.85 -9.57
N GLU A 45 -6.23 -10.32 -9.64
CA GLU A 45 -5.88 -11.69 -10.04
C GLU A 45 -4.81 -12.30 -9.14
N GLY A 46 -4.73 -13.64 -9.12
CA GLY A 46 -3.55 -14.34 -8.60
C GLY A 46 -3.31 -14.25 -7.09
N LEU A 47 -4.38 -14.17 -6.28
CA LEU A 47 -4.25 -14.02 -4.82
C LEU A 47 -3.39 -15.14 -4.20
N LEU A 48 -3.73 -16.43 -4.34
CA LEU A 48 -2.96 -17.54 -3.73
C LEU A 48 -1.94 -18.20 -4.68
N THR A 49 -1.77 -17.71 -5.91
CA THR A 49 -0.70 -18.18 -6.80
C THR A 49 0.67 -17.64 -6.37
N GLY A 50 0.71 -16.70 -5.42
CA GLY A 50 1.91 -15.98 -5.02
C GLY A 50 2.26 -14.80 -5.93
N GLY A 51 1.44 -14.51 -6.94
CA GLY A 51 1.58 -13.35 -7.82
C GLY A 51 0.26 -12.59 -7.87
N LEU A 52 0.01 -11.74 -6.87
CA LEU A 52 -1.17 -10.89 -6.84
C LEU A 52 -0.99 -9.76 -7.87
N ARG A 53 -1.97 -9.59 -8.74
CA ARG A 53 -1.98 -8.52 -9.75
C ARG A 53 -3.28 -7.72 -9.64
N ALA A 54 -3.22 -6.43 -9.94
CA ALA A 54 -4.41 -5.63 -10.20
C ALA A 54 -4.10 -4.61 -11.28
N ALA A 55 -5.00 -4.46 -12.25
CA ALA A 55 -4.79 -3.56 -13.38
C ALA A 55 -4.85 -2.09 -12.94
N GLU A 56 -5.85 -1.77 -12.11
CA GLU A 56 -6.13 -0.39 -11.71
C GLU A 56 -6.71 -0.33 -10.29
N ILE A 57 -6.26 0.66 -9.50
CA ILE A 57 -6.92 1.09 -8.27
C ILE A 57 -7.22 2.58 -8.39
N SER A 58 -8.49 2.95 -8.29
CA SER A 58 -8.92 4.35 -8.29
C SER A 58 -9.38 4.75 -6.88
N LEU A 59 -8.86 5.86 -6.38
CA LEU A 59 -9.23 6.45 -5.10
C LEU A 59 -10.08 7.71 -5.35
N SER A 60 -11.27 7.76 -4.76
CA SER A 60 -12.18 8.88 -4.89
C SER A 60 -12.70 9.40 -3.56
N ASP A 61 -12.99 10.70 -3.49
CA ASP A 61 -13.71 11.34 -2.39
C ASP A 61 -15.02 11.98 -2.90
N THR A 62 -15.66 12.81 -2.08
CA THR A 62 -16.92 13.50 -2.42
C THR A 62 -16.84 14.41 -3.65
N ARG A 63 -15.64 14.75 -4.13
CA ARG A 63 -15.38 15.53 -5.34
C ARG A 63 -14.90 14.68 -6.53
N GLY A 64 -15.01 13.34 -6.45
CA GLY A 64 -14.62 12.42 -7.53
C GLY A 64 -13.25 11.76 -7.31
N ILE A 65 -12.61 11.26 -8.37
CA ILE A 65 -11.29 10.62 -8.28
C ILE A 65 -10.23 11.66 -7.90
N PHE A 66 -9.27 11.25 -7.05
CA PHE A 66 -8.13 12.08 -6.67
C PHE A 66 -6.78 11.39 -6.86
N ALA A 67 -6.76 10.07 -6.95
CA ALA A 67 -5.58 9.32 -7.30
C ALA A 67 -5.94 8.05 -8.09
N GLU A 68 -5.10 7.69 -9.05
CA GLU A 68 -5.20 6.47 -9.85
C GLU A 68 -3.87 5.72 -9.74
N ILE A 69 -3.94 4.40 -9.72
CA ILE A 69 -2.80 3.51 -9.53
C ILE A 69 -2.91 2.43 -10.58
N HIS A 70 -1.87 2.25 -11.37
CA HIS A 70 -1.86 1.33 -12.51
C HIS A 70 -0.79 0.26 -12.36
N GLY A 71 -1.14 -0.97 -12.76
CA GLY A 71 -0.20 -2.08 -12.86
C GLY A 71 0.40 -2.48 -11.51
N ILE A 72 -0.45 -2.89 -10.57
CA ILE A 72 -0.03 -3.41 -9.27
C ILE A 72 0.46 -4.86 -9.45
N ALA A 73 1.64 -5.16 -8.93
CA ALA A 73 2.22 -6.48 -8.91
C ALA A 73 2.86 -6.81 -7.56
N ILE A 74 2.39 -7.88 -6.92
CA ILE A 74 2.93 -8.35 -5.64
C ILE A 74 3.32 -9.82 -5.77
N ASP A 75 4.62 -10.07 -5.64
CA ASP A 75 5.16 -11.42 -5.55
C ASP A 75 5.29 -11.78 -4.07
N TRP A 76 4.40 -12.63 -3.57
CA TRP A 76 4.24 -12.91 -2.15
C TRP A 76 4.17 -14.41 -1.84
N ASN A 77 4.30 -14.77 -0.57
CA ASN A 77 4.25 -16.15 -0.09
C ASN A 77 2.93 -16.43 0.67
N PRO A 78 1.91 -17.02 0.01
CA PRO A 78 0.64 -17.36 0.65
C PRO A 78 0.77 -18.27 1.86
N LEU A 79 1.76 -19.18 1.88
CA LEU A 79 1.97 -20.11 2.98
C LEU A 79 2.48 -19.40 4.24
N ALA A 80 3.12 -18.23 4.10
CA ALA A 80 3.57 -17.44 5.25
C ALA A 80 2.39 -16.97 6.13
N LEU A 81 1.18 -16.81 5.55
CA LEU A 81 -0.01 -16.43 6.33
C LEU A 81 -0.44 -17.50 7.32
N LEU A 82 -0.14 -18.78 7.07
CA LEU A 82 -0.41 -19.86 8.04
C LEU A 82 0.38 -19.66 9.33
N THR A 83 1.50 -18.93 9.26
CA THR A 83 2.33 -18.53 10.40
C THR A 83 2.05 -17.09 10.87
N GLY A 84 0.97 -16.46 10.39
CA GLY A 84 0.58 -15.10 10.76
C GLY A 84 1.48 -14.02 10.13
N THR A 85 2.11 -14.30 8.99
CA THR A 85 2.97 -13.33 8.28
C THR A 85 2.50 -13.13 6.84
N PHE A 86 2.19 -11.90 6.46
CA PHE A 86 2.17 -11.49 5.07
C PHE A 86 3.60 -11.19 4.64
N HIS A 87 4.18 -12.03 3.77
CA HIS A 87 5.52 -11.83 3.23
C HIS A 87 5.47 -11.61 1.73
N ALA A 88 5.91 -10.42 1.29
CA ALA A 88 6.07 -10.07 -0.11
C ALA A 88 7.56 -9.91 -0.44
N LYS A 89 8.05 -10.69 -1.41
CA LYS A 89 9.40 -10.55 -1.95
C LYS A 89 9.53 -9.29 -2.80
N ARG A 90 8.46 -8.93 -3.51
CA ARG A 90 8.42 -7.75 -4.37
C ARG A 90 7.02 -7.15 -4.36
N PHE A 91 6.95 -5.84 -4.22
CA PHE A 91 5.77 -5.02 -4.38
C PHE A 91 6.08 -3.92 -5.40
N GLU A 92 5.37 -3.92 -6.52
CA GLU A 92 5.58 -3.02 -7.64
C GLU A 92 4.26 -2.36 -8.02
N ILE A 93 4.34 -1.08 -8.34
CA ILE A 93 3.25 -0.34 -8.97
C ILE A 93 3.86 0.37 -10.17
N ALA A 94 3.34 0.11 -11.37
CA ALA A 94 3.88 0.68 -12.59
C ALA A 94 3.74 2.22 -12.63
N ALA A 95 2.57 2.75 -12.28
CA ALA A 95 2.32 4.19 -12.23
C ALA A 95 1.33 4.60 -11.14
N ILE A 96 1.55 5.77 -10.56
CA ILE A 96 0.65 6.41 -9.59
C ILE A 96 0.40 7.85 -10.05
N ASP A 97 -0.86 8.17 -10.34
CA ASP A 97 -1.27 9.50 -10.75
C ASP A 97 -2.04 10.17 -9.63
N VAL A 98 -1.44 11.16 -8.97
CA VAL A 98 -2.09 11.93 -7.91
C VAL A 98 -2.61 13.25 -8.49
N LEU A 99 -3.89 13.24 -8.83
CA LEU A 99 -4.56 14.32 -9.53
C LEU A 99 -4.82 15.53 -8.62
N ARG A 100 -5.11 15.29 -7.34
CA ARG A 100 -5.42 16.35 -6.37
C ARG A 100 -5.31 15.87 -4.93
N LYS A 101 -5.29 16.82 -4.00
CA LYS A 101 -5.38 16.53 -2.56
C LYS A 101 -6.79 16.01 -2.21
N PRO A 102 -6.92 14.96 -1.38
CA PRO A 102 -8.22 14.48 -0.92
C PRO A 102 -8.87 15.51 0.00
N VAL A 103 -10.21 15.60 -0.03
CA VAL A 103 -10.99 16.41 0.92
C VAL A 103 -11.70 15.54 1.94
N ARG A 104 -11.77 16.08 3.15
CA ARG A 104 -12.63 15.56 4.21
C ARG A 104 -13.84 16.49 4.29
N THR A 105 -15.01 15.96 3.98
CA THR A 105 -16.26 16.73 3.93
C THR A 105 -17.26 16.29 4.98
N LEU A 106 -17.02 15.15 5.64
CA LEU A 106 -17.86 14.63 6.70
C LEU A 106 -17.05 14.53 8.00
N PRO A 107 -17.65 14.89 9.15
CA PRO A 107 -17.00 14.70 10.44
C PRO A 107 -16.69 13.21 10.66
N SER A 108 -15.49 12.93 11.19
CA SER A 108 -15.08 11.59 11.62
C SER A 108 -16.18 10.99 12.52
N ARG A 109 -16.52 9.71 12.33
CA ARG A 109 -17.49 9.03 13.19
C ARG A 109 -17.06 9.19 14.66
N PRO A 110 -17.92 9.67 15.58
CA PRO A 110 -17.60 9.70 17.01
C PRO A 110 -17.26 8.27 17.45
N GLY A 111 -16.02 8.06 17.89
CA GLY A 111 -15.48 6.73 18.23
C GLY A 111 -14.21 6.32 17.47
N ALA A 112 -13.81 7.03 16.41
CA ALA A 112 -12.51 6.79 15.76
C ALA A 112 -11.29 7.20 16.63
N GLU A 113 -11.52 7.98 17.69
CA GLU A 113 -10.47 8.48 18.59
C GLU A 113 -10.11 7.52 19.73
N ASN A 114 -10.83 6.40 19.87
CA ASN A 114 -10.58 5.39 20.91
C ASN A 114 -10.06 4.06 20.32
N SER A 115 -9.16 4.11 19.35
CA SER A 115 -8.41 2.92 18.97
C SER A 115 -7.17 2.83 19.87
N GLY A 116 -7.16 1.85 20.76
CA GLY A 116 -5.93 1.42 21.44
C GLY A 116 -4.81 1.23 20.42
N GLY A 117 -3.57 1.48 20.85
CA GLY A 117 -2.39 1.64 20.00
C GLY A 117 -2.39 0.76 18.74
N PHE A 118 -2.06 1.39 17.60
CA PHE A 118 -1.95 0.74 16.30
C PHE A 118 -1.19 -0.59 16.43
N SER A 119 -1.93 -1.70 16.35
CA SER A 119 -1.41 -3.05 16.43
C SER A 119 -1.81 -3.79 15.17
N LEU A 120 -0.81 -4.35 14.49
CA LEU A 120 -1.07 -5.17 13.31
C LEU A 120 -1.47 -6.58 13.77
N PRO A 121 -2.61 -7.13 13.27
CA PRO A 121 -3.07 -8.47 13.64
C PRO A 121 -2.16 -9.59 13.10
N ILE A 122 -1.35 -9.27 12.09
CA ILE A 122 -0.35 -10.15 11.48
C ILE A 122 0.96 -9.40 11.29
N LYS A 123 2.08 -10.12 11.16
CA LYS A 123 3.34 -9.52 10.69
C LYS A 123 3.20 -9.19 9.20
N VAL A 124 3.70 -8.04 8.81
CA VAL A 124 3.83 -7.60 7.41
C VAL A 124 5.31 -7.46 7.13
N ASP A 125 5.78 -8.08 6.05
CA ASP A 125 7.18 -8.04 5.64
C ASP A 125 7.27 -7.92 4.12
N VAL A 126 7.92 -6.86 3.64
CA VAL A 126 8.05 -6.53 2.23
C VAL A 126 9.52 -6.26 1.94
N ASP A 127 10.17 -7.21 1.27
CA ASP A 127 11.62 -7.18 1.03
C ASP A 127 12.00 -6.05 0.06
N ARG A 128 11.13 -5.76 -0.90
CA ARG A 128 11.35 -4.74 -1.93
C ARG A 128 10.06 -4.08 -2.40
N ILE A 129 10.07 -2.76 -2.39
CA ILE A 129 9.05 -1.87 -2.94
C ILE A 129 9.66 -1.09 -4.10
N GLU A 130 8.99 -1.06 -5.25
CA GLU A 130 9.40 -0.34 -6.46
C GLU A 130 8.23 0.44 -7.04
N LEU A 131 8.35 1.77 -7.06
CA LEU A 131 7.37 2.72 -7.58
C LEU A 131 8.11 3.63 -8.57
N PRO A 132 8.36 3.17 -9.82
CA PRO A 132 9.16 3.92 -10.78
C PRO A 132 8.50 5.21 -11.27
N ASP A 133 7.17 5.30 -11.25
CA ASP A 133 6.44 6.43 -11.82
C ASP A 133 5.35 6.92 -10.85
N ILE A 134 5.57 8.09 -10.28
CA ILE A 134 4.63 8.76 -9.38
C ILE A 134 4.46 10.19 -9.89
N GLU A 135 3.37 10.44 -10.61
CA GLU A 135 3.02 11.76 -11.10
C GLU A 135 2.24 12.53 -10.03
N LEU A 136 2.77 13.70 -9.65
CA LEU A 136 2.09 14.62 -8.74
C LEU A 136 1.64 15.84 -9.54
N ALA A 137 0.32 16.06 -9.61
CA ALA A 137 -0.24 17.17 -10.35
C ALA A 137 0.15 18.55 -9.76
N ALA A 138 -0.05 19.61 -10.56
CA ALA A 138 0.29 20.99 -10.18
C ALA A 138 -0.18 21.46 -8.78
N PRO A 139 -1.33 21.03 -8.21
CA PRO A 139 -1.76 21.44 -6.87
C PRO A 139 -0.81 21.04 -5.72
N PHE A 140 0.20 20.21 -5.97
CA PHE A 140 1.15 19.75 -4.96
C PHE A 140 2.39 20.63 -4.85
N ALA A 141 2.98 21.06 -5.98
CA ALA A 141 4.22 21.85 -6.00
C ALA A 141 4.20 23.03 -7.00
N GLY A 142 3.01 23.49 -7.41
CA GLY A 142 2.84 24.58 -8.37
C GLY A 142 3.08 24.18 -9.84
N ARG A 143 3.72 23.03 -10.08
CA ARG A 143 3.87 22.37 -11.38
C ARG A 143 3.70 20.86 -11.22
N ALA A 144 3.33 20.17 -12.31
CA ALA A 144 3.40 18.72 -12.34
C ALA A 144 4.86 18.27 -12.31
N PHE A 145 5.15 17.18 -11.61
CA PHE A 145 6.48 16.57 -11.57
C PHE A 145 6.39 15.09 -11.23
N THR A 146 7.41 14.36 -11.63
CA THR A 146 7.44 12.90 -11.56
C THR A 146 8.49 12.44 -10.56
N LEU A 147 8.11 11.50 -9.69
CA LEU A 147 9.00 10.89 -8.71
C LEU A 147 9.15 9.39 -8.99
N ALA A 148 10.25 8.83 -8.51
CA ALA A 148 10.42 7.40 -8.34
C ALA A 148 10.72 7.11 -6.87
N ALA A 149 10.16 6.05 -6.31
CA ALA A 149 10.42 5.60 -4.96
C ALA A 149 10.77 4.11 -4.89
N GLN A 150 11.68 3.76 -3.99
CA GLN A 150 12.04 2.39 -3.67
C GLN A 150 12.17 2.20 -2.15
N GLY A 151 11.98 0.99 -1.66
CA GLY A 151 12.08 0.77 -0.23
C GLY A 151 11.85 -0.66 0.23
N ASN A 152 11.69 -0.80 1.54
CA ASN A 152 11.26 -2.02 2.20
C ASN A 152 10.51 -1.67 3.49
N LEU A 153 9.76 -2.63 4.00
CA LEU A 153 8.94 -2.45 5.20
C LEU A 153 8.84 -3.76 5.96
N SER A 154 9.03 -3.72 7.27
CA SER A 154 8.75 -4.84 8.15
C SER A 154 8.06 -4.36 9.41
N ALA A 155 6.87 -4.86 9.72
CA ALA A 155 6.07 -4.42 10.85
C ALA A 155 5.27 -5.55 11.48
N ASN A 156 5.02 -5.47 12.78
CA ASN A 156 4.19 -6.41 13.52
C ASN A 156 3.52 -5.69 14.71
N SER A 157 2.94 -6.44 15.65
CA SER A 157 2.30 -5.89 16.85
C SER A 157 3.23 -5.07 17.75
N ASN A 158 4.55 -5.29 17.67
CA ASN A 158 5.54 -4.71 18.57
C ASN A 158 6.25 -3.49 17.97
N GLY A 159 5.92 -3.11 16.72
CA GLY A 159 6.56 -2.01 16.02
C GLY A 159 6.87 -2.34 14.56
N GLY A 160 7.68 -1.50 13.94
CA GLY A 160 8.09 -1.70 12.56
C GLY A 160 9.26 -0.83 12.14
N GLU A 161 9.88 -1.22 11.04
CA GLU A 161 11.01 -0.56 10.41
C GLU A 161 10.71 -0.39 8.92
N ALA A 162 11.11 0.74 8.35
CA ALA A 162 10.94 1.04 6.94
C ALA A 162 12.14 1.81 6.42
N VAL A 163 12.58 1.46 5.21
CA VAL A 163 13.55 2.24 4.45
C VAL A 163 12.85 2.75 3.20
N VAL A 164 12.98 4.04 2.93
CA VAL A 164 12.38 4.70 1.77
C VAL A 164 13.44 5.53 1.08
N ASN A 165 13.56 5.38 -0.23
CA ASN A 165 14.37 6.21 -1.11
C ASN A 165 13.44 6.83 -2.14
N VAL A 166 13.52 8.13 -2.33
CA VAL A 166 12.74 8.88 -3.31
C VAL A 166 13.70 9.70 -4.15
N SER A 167 13.45 9.74 -5.45
CA SER A 167 14.20 10.56 -6.41
C SER A 167 13.24 11.27 -7.34
N ARG A 168 13.66 12.41 -7.88
CA ARG A 168 12.90 13.13 -8.91
C ARG A 168 13.45 12.78 -10.28
N HIS A 169 12.56 12.44 -11.23
CA HIS A 169 12.98 12.09 -12.59
C HIS A 169 13.70 13.23 -13.30
N GLU A 170 13.17 14.44 -13.19
CA GLU A 170 13.74 15.61 -13.88
C GLU A 170 15.02 16.14 -13.21
N VAL A 171 15.29 15.71 -11.96
CA VAL A 171 16.45 16.12 -11.18
C VAL A 171 17.01 14.91 -10.44
N PRO A 172 17.76 14.00 -11.10
CA PRO A 172 18.21 12.75 -10.50
C PRO A 172 19.09 12.92 -9.26
N ASP A 173 19.74 14.07 -9.10
CA ASP A 173 20.58 14.42 -7.94
C ASP A 173 19.75 14.89 -6.73
N ALA A 174 18.47 15.21 -6.95
CA ALA A 174 17.51 15.45 -5.88
C ALA A 174 17.02 14.11 -5.34
N ARG A 175 17.52 13.72 -4.17
CA ARG A 175 17.21 12.42 -3.53
C ARG A 175 16.87 12.61 -2.07
N LEU A 176 15.89 11.86 -1.60
CA LEU A 176 15.49 11.76 -0.21
C LEU A 176 15.63 10.31 0.23
N THR A 177 16.41 10.04 1.26
CA THR A 177 16.48 8.73 1.91
C THR A 177 15.97 8.86 3.35
N ALA A 178 15.13 7.93 3.78
CA ALA A 178 14.59 7.87 5.12
C ALA A 178 14.68 6.44 5.70
N ASP A 179 15.21 6.33 6.93
CA ASP A 179 15.18 5.13 7.79
C ASP A 179 14.29 5.44 9.00
N ILE A 180 13.22 4.67 9.12
CA ILE A 180 12.20 4.82 10.14
C ILE A 180 12.19 3.54 10.97
N ALA A 181 12.25 3.66 12.29
CA ALA A 181 12.01 2.55 13.21
C ALA A 181 11.11 3.00 14.36
N TYR A 182 10.03 2.28 14.60
CA TYR A 182 9.04 2.58 15.62
C TYR A 182 8.86 1.39 16.57
N ARG A 183 8.93 1.66 17.88
CA ARG A 183 8.68 0.70 18.95
C ARG A 183 7.69 1.29 19.97
N PRO A 184 6.37 1.01 19.83
CA PRO A 184 5.33 1.58 20.69
C PRO A 184 5.50 1.20 22.16
N ALA A 185 5.86 -0.05 22.46
CA ALA A 185 6.06 -0.53 23.83
C ALA A 185 7.17 0.21 24.59
N GLU A 186 8.14 0.76 23.86
CA GLU A 186 9.24 1.55 24.40
C GLU A 186 9.01 3.06 24.26
N ASN A 187 7.87 3.47 23.70
CA ASN A 187 7.57 4.85 23.30
C ASN A 187 8.72 5.49 22.47
N ARG A 188 9.31 4.71 21.55
CA ARG A 188 10.50 5.11 20.81
C ARG A 188 10.23 5.20 19.32
N LEU A 189 10.57 6.34 18.73
CA LEU A 189 10.60 6.58 17.29
C LEU A 189 12.02 7.01 16.89
N ARG A 190 12.61 6.31 15.93
CA ARG A 190 13.84 6.70 15.25
C ARG A 190 13.48 7.10 13.83
N LEU A 191 13.87 8.30 13.44
CA LEU A 191 13.78 8.80 12.08
C LEU A 191 15.16 9.36 11.71
N LYS A 192 15.77 8.82 10.67
CA LYS A 192 16.92 9.42 10.00
C LYS A 192 16.48 9.76 8.58
N ALA A 193 16.64 11.02 8.20
CA ALA A 193 16.30 11.48 6.86
C ALA A 193 17.46 12.29 6.29
N GLU A 194 17.83 12.01 5.05
CA GLU A 194 18.89 12.69 4.32
C GLU A 194 18.30 13.21 3.01
N LEU A 195 18.46 14.52 2.78
CA LEU A 195 18.02 15.20 1.56
C LEU A 195 19.24 15.73 0.83
N SER A 196 19.40 15.30 -0.42
CA SER A 196 20.36 15.84 -1.37
C SER A 196 19.62 16.70 -2.38
N GLU A 197 20.06 17.94 -2.57
CA GLU A 197 19.58 18.84 -3.61
C GLU A 197 20.76 19.32 -4.46
N PRO A 198 20.59 19.53 -5.77
CA PRO A 198 21.63 20.10 -6.61
C PRO A 198 21.99 21.52 -6.16
N LYS A 199 23.20 21.97 -6.51
CA LYS A 199 23.63 23.35 -6.26
C LYS A 199 22.72 24.32 -7.04
N GLY A 200 21.75 24.94 -6.38
CA GLY A 200 20.91 25.99 -6.98
C GLY A 200 19.42 25.98 -6.63
N GLY A 201 18.90 24.90 -6.03
CA GLY A 201 17.48 24.76 -5.65
C GLY A 201 16.59 24.27 -6.78
#